data_AF-D5GEB8-F1
#
_entry.id   AF-D5GEB8-F1
#
_cell.length_a   1.000
_cell.length_b   1.000
_cell.length_c   1.000
_cell.angle_alpha   90.00
_cell.angle_beta   90.00
_cell.angle_gamma   90.00
#
_symmetry.space_group_name_H-M   'P 1'
#
loop_
_entity.id
_entity.type
_entity.pdbx_description
1 polymer ?
#
loop_
_entity_poly.entity_id
_entity_poly.type
_entity_poly.pdbx_seq_one_letter_code
_entity_poly.pdbx_strand_id
1 'polypeptide(L)'
;MPTKGPPRAPKPLSKTTITSSSSSKLSKTPSNWPPEIIYLTRPRLSRSLPAEALTHLSLSPTSPPSIPSTLVRIRKITDLAHPAFGQLGLFAAKTLPARSFILDYLGYVHDDNDLDESSDYDLCLDKELHVGVDARSMGNEGRMVNDYRGVPGLVRANVVFETRRIGGDNEGEVRMGLWVGSRDVKKGVELCVSYGKGFWKERVGEVEDLSLNYSKR
;
A
#
# COMPACT_ATOMS: atom_id res chain seq x y z
N MET A 1 25.20 -63.22 38.83
CA MET A 1 26.23 -62.25 38.42
C MET A 1 25.70 -60.84 38.63
N PRO A 2 26.47 -59.92 39.24
CA PRO A 2 26.05 -58.54 39.45
C PRO A 2 26.45 -57.66 38.26
N THR A 3 25.65 -56.64 37.95
CA THR A 3 26.14 -55.27 37.65
C THR A 3 24.96 -54.31 37.77
N LYS A 4 24.85 -53.70 38.95
CA LYS A 4 23.99 -52.53 39.21
C LYS A 4 24.70 -51.31 38.63
N GLY A 5 23.95 -50.48 37.91
CA GLY A 5 24.44 -49.29 37.22
C GLY A 5 25.01 -48.20 38.13
N PRO A 6 25.77 -47.25 37.57
CA PRO A 6 26.62 -46.33 38.32
C PRO A 6 25.85 -45.17 39.02
N PRO A 7 26.46 -44.58 40.07
CA PRO A 7 25.86 -43.56 40.93
C PRO A 7 26.08 -42.10 40.47
N ARG A 8 25.53 -41.17 41.26
CA ARG A 8 25.17 -39.76 41.01
C ARG A 8 26.23 -38.72 41.46
N ALA A 9 26.13 -37.51 40.84
CA ALA A 9 26.59 -36.15 41.25
C ALA A 9 28.08 -35.78 41.00
N PRO A 10 28.48 -34.47 40.79
CA PRO A 10 27.90 -33.21 41.31
C PRO A 10 27.79 -31.99 40.32
N LYS A 11 27.14 -30.90 40.78
CA LYS A 11 27.12 -29.55 40.13
C LYS A 11 28.50 -28.86 40.24
N PRO A 12 28.86 -27.94 39.32
CA PRO A 12 28.96 -26.53 39.77
C PRO A 12 28.70 -25.42 38.71
N LEU A 13 28.44 -24.24 39.29
CA LEU A 13 28.66 -22.85 38.84
C LEU A 13 27.96 -22.25 37.61
N SER A 14 27.23 -21.18 37.93
CA SER A 14 26.68 -20.13 37.09
C SER A 14 27.68 -19.54 36.09
N LYS A 15 27.27 -19.48 34.82
CA LYS A 15 27.80 -18.53 33.84
C LYS A 15 26.65 -17.81 33.15
N THR A 16 26.68 -16.49 33.33
CA THR A 16 25.94 -15.45 32.62
C THR A 16 25.78 -15.79 31.14
N THR A 17 24.55 -16.01 30.69
CA THR A 17 24.26 -16.09 29.26
C THR A 17 23.63 -14.77 28.82
N ILE A 18 24.39 -14.11 27.96
CA ILE A 18 24.13 -12.84 27.30
C ILE A 18 22.77 -12.88 26.63
N THR A 19 21.95 -11.89 26.96
CA THR A 19 20.75 -11.48 26.24
C THR A 19 21.09 -11.37 24.76
N SER A 20 20.63 -12.31 23.94
CA SER A 20 20.60 -12.14 22.49
C SER A 20 19.47 -11.16 22.17
N SER A 21 19.76 -9.87 22.27
CA SER A 21 19.00 -8.84 21.57
C SER A 21 19.07 -9.16 20.08
N SER A 22 18.01 -9.74 19.55
CA SER A 22 17.85 -9.92 18.11
C SER A 22 17.83 -8.53 17.49
N SER A 23 18.97 -8.08 16.97
CA SER A 23 18.99 -6.92 16.09
C SER A 23 18.20 -7.32 14.85
N SER A 24 16.95 -6.87 14.78
CA SER A 24 16.12 -7.07 13.61
C SER A 24 16.81 -6.35 12.45
N LYS A 25 17.42 -7.12 11.54
CA LYS A 25 17.74 -6.61 10.20
C LYS A 25 16.45 -6.03 9.66
N LEU A 26 16.38 -4.71 9.47
CA LEU A 26 15.25 -4.05 8.84
C LEU A 26 15.05 -4.72 7.47
N SER A 27 13.95 -5.46 7.32
CA SER A 27 13.59 -6.05 6.03
C SER A 27 13.41 -4.91 5.04
N LYS A 28 13.94 -5.07 3.83
CA LYS A 28 13.82 -4.06 2.76
C LYS A 28 12.37 -3.85 2.32
N THR A 29 11.49 -4.79 2.66
CA THR A 29 10.06 -4.78 2.37
C THR A 29 9.24 -4.89 3.66
N PRO A 30 8.02 -4.33 3.71
CA PRO A 30 7.13 -4.46 4.85
C PRO A 30 6.66 -5.91 5.03
N SER A 31 6.25 -6.26 6.25
CA SER A 31 5.62 -7.56 6.51
C SER A 31 4.32 -7.70 5.72
N ASN A 32 4.03 -8.94 5.28
CA ASN A 32 2.87 -9.28 4.42
C ASN A 32 2.87 -8.60 3.03
N TRP A 33 4.03 -8.14 2.55
CA TRP A 33 4.16 -7.72 1.17
C TRP A 33 3.96 -8.91 0.21
N PRO A 34 3.15 -8.80 -0.86
CA PRO A 34 2.98 -9.87 -1.84
C PRO A 34 4.30 -10.16 -2.58
N PRO A 35 4.75 -11.42 -2.65
CA PRO A 35 6.04 -11.77 -3.24
C PRO A 35 6.14 -11.50 -4.74
N GLU A 36 5.00 -11.49 -5.45
CA GLU A 36 4.92 -11.26 -6.89
C GLU A 36 4.96 -9.77 -7.29
N ILE A 37 4.80 -8.86 -6.33
CA ILE A 37 4.77 -7.41 -6.58
C ILE A 37 6.14 -6.80 -6.24
N ILE A 38 6.69 -6.01 -7.15
CA ILE A 38 7.97 -5.34 -6.92
C ILE A 38 7.78 -4.20 -5.90
N TYR A 39 8.43 -4.30 -4.74
CA TYR A 39 8.42 -3.20 -3.76
C TYR A 39 9.27 -2.03 -4.24
N LEU A 40 8.68 -0.83 -4.28
CA LEU A 40 9.31 0.40 -4.68
C LEU A 40 9.63 1.27 -3.46
N THR A 41 10.82 1.86 -3.49
CA THR A 41 11.22 2.95 -2.58
C THR A 41 11.23 4.30 -3.30
N ARG A 42 11.02 4.33 -4.61
CA ARG A 42 10.92 5.56 -5.43
C ARG A 42 10.00 5.30 -6.62
N PRO A 43 9.39 6.33 -7.23
CA PRO A 43 8.63 6.15 -8.46
C PRO A 43 9.48 5.52 -9.55
N ARG A 44 8.87 4.69 -10.40
CA ARG A 44 9.51 4.18 -11.62
C ARG A 44 8.93 4.93 -12.81
N LEU A 45 9.76 5.70 -13.51
CA LEU A 45 9.31 6.51 -14.64
C LEU A 45 9.31 5.68 -15.93
N SER A 46 8.24 5.82 -16.72
CA SER A 46 8.21 5.32 -18.09
C SER A 46 9.17 6.10 -18.98
N ARG A 47 9.64 5.45 -20.05
CA ARG A 47 10.44 6.09 -21.10
C ARG A 47 9.60 6.86 -22.10
N SER A 48 8.28 6.66 -22.13
CA SER A 48 7.36 7.39 -23.00
C SER A 48 7.08 8.81 -22.51
N LEU A 49 7.28 9.08 -21.21
CA LEU A 49 6.97 10.37 -20.60
C LEU A 49 7.62 11.55 -21.36
N PRO A 50 6.83 12.53 -21.80
CA PRO A 50 7.36 13.69 -22.51
C PRO A 50 8.19 14.58 -21.60
N ALA A 51 9.18 15.27 -22.18
CA ALA A 51 10.06 16.18 -21.45
C ALA A 51 9.30 17.30 -20.72
N GLU A 52 8.16 17.72 -21.27
CA GLU A 52 7.24 18.69 -20.66
C GLU A 52 6.70 18.16 -19.33
N ALA A 53 6.18 16.92 -19.31
CA ALA A 53 5.65 16.31 -18.09
C ALA A 53 6.74 16.12 -17.02
N LEU A 54 7.92 15.64 -17.42
CA LEU A 54 9.06 15.49 -16.52
C LEU A 54 9.45 16.82 -15.87
N THR A 55 9.45 17.91 -16.65
CA THR A 55 9.82 19.25 -16.19
C THR A 55 8.74 19.86 -15.29
N HIS A 56 7.48 19.84 -15.72
CA HIS A 56 6.37 20.48 -14.99
C HIS A 56 6.11 19.81 -13.62
N LEU A 57 6.26 18.49 -13.58
CA LEU A 57 6.07 17.69 -12.37
C LEU A 57 7.37 17.50 -11.57
N SER A 58 8.49 18.04 -12.04
CA SER A 58 9.83 17.85 -11.46
C SER A 58 10.15 16.37 -11.19
N LEU A 59 9.74 15.47 -12.09
CA LEU A 59 9.92 14.02 -11.94
C LEU A 59 11.38 13.64 -12.23
N SER A 60 12.00 12.92 -11.30
CA SER A 60 13.38 12.50 -11.44
C SER A 60 13.59 11.03 -11.06
N PRO A 61 14.40 10.26 -11.82
CA PRO A 61 14.77 8.91 -11.41
C PRO A 61 15.69 8.90 -10.17
N THR A 62 16.27 10.04 -9.80
CA THR A 62 17.21 10.18 -8.68
C THR A 62 16.54 10.63 -7.38
N SER A 63 15.21 10.65 -7.34
CA SER A 63 14.45 11.01 -6.14
C SER A 63 14.88 10.17 -4.92
N PRO A 64 14.98 10.81 -3.74
CA PRO A 64 15.46 10.13 -2.53
C PRO A 64 14.55 8.94 -2.22
N PRO A 65 15.12 7.78 -1.85
CA PRO A 65 14.33 6.59 -1.56
C PRO A 65 13.54 6.77 -0.26
N SER A 66 12.26 6.43 -0.31
CA SER A 66 11.37 6.25 0.82
C SER A 66 11.69 4.93 1.54
N ILE A 67 11.56 4.94 2.87
CA ILE A 67 11.58 3.71 3.68
C ILE A 67 10.14 3.21 3.92
N PRO A 68 9.92 1.92 4.21
CA PRO A 68 8.62 1.41 4.61
C PRO A 68 8.00 2.24 5.74
N SER A 69 6.73 2.57 5.62
CA SER A 69 6.06 3.50 6.54
C SER A 69 5.75 2.81 7.86
N THR A 70 6.25 3.39 8.97
CA THR A 70 5.93 2.93 10.33
C THR A 70 4.52 3.31 10.78
N LEU A 71 3.79 4.08 9.98
CA LEU A 71 2.43 4.55 10.27
C LEU A 71 1.37 3.50 9.92
N VAL A 72 1.71 2.52 9.09
CA VAL A 72 0.77 1.55 8.51
C VAL A 72 1.27 0.11 8.66
N ARG A 73 0.35 -0.83 8.47
CA ARG A 73 0.62 -2.27 8.40
C ARG A 73 -0.27 -2.91 7.36
N ILE A 74 0.29 -3.87 6.62
CA ILE A 74 -0.46 -4.70 5.69
C ILE A 74 -0.99 -5.92 6.45
N ARG A 75 -2.29 -6.21 6.32
CA ARG A 75 -2.93 -7.37 6.95
C ARG A 75 -3.86 -8.06 5.96
N LYS A 76 -3.98 -9.38 6.09
CA LYS A 76 -5.04 -10.14 5.42
C LYS A 76 -6.38 -9.80 6.05
N ILE A 77 -7.38 -9.59 5.22
CA ILE A 77 -8.76 -9.33 5.61
C ILE A 77 -9.43 -10.69 5.82
N THR A 78 -9.89 -10.93 7.04
CA THR A 78 -10.48 -12.21 7.47
C THR A 78 -11.95 -12.09 7.85
N ASP A 79 -12.51 -10.89 7.83
CA ASP A 79 -13.94 -10.68 8.07
C ASP A 79 -14.73 -11.06 6.82
N LEU A 80 -15.62 -12.05 6.96
CA LEU A 80 -16.46 -12.56 5.87
C LEU A 80 -17.45 -11.53 5.32
N ALA A 81 -17.81 -10.51 6.12
CA ALA A 81 -18.67 -9.42 5.68
C ALA A 81 -17.93 -8.35 4.86
N HIS A 82 -16.59 -8.41 4.81
CA HIS A 82 -15.79 -7.43 4.09
C HIS A 82 -15.80 -7.71 2.57
N PRO A 83 -16.02 -6.70 1.70
CA PRO A 83 -16.02 -6.89 0.24
C PRO A 83 -14.72 -7.50 -0.30
N ALA A 84 -13.58 -7.11 0.28
CA ALA A 84 -12.25 -7.65 -0.01
C ALA A 84 -11.85 -8.85 0.90
N PHE A 85 -12.80 -9.68 1.36
CA PHE A 85 -12.49 -10.87 2.16
C PHE A 85 -11.44 -11.75 1.46
N GLY A 86 -10.43 -12.18 2.23
CA GLY A 86 -9.33 -12.99 1.72
C GLY A 86 -8.20 -12.19 1.05
N GLN A 87 -8.41 -10.92 0.73
CA GLN A 87 -7.39 -10.03 0.16
C GLN A 87 -6.60 -9.32 1.27
N LEU A 88 -5.73 -8.38 0.89
CA LEU A 88 -4.95 -7.54 1.79
C LEU A 88 -5.63 -6.18 1.98
N GLY A 89 -5.43 -5.58 3.15
CA GLY A 89 -5.82 -4.20 3.44
C GLY A 89 -4.70 -3.45 4.15
N LEU A 90 -4.77 -2.12 4.09
CA LEU A 90 -3.86 -1.21 4.77
C LEU A 90 -4.46 -0.75 6.10
N PHE A 91 -3.74 -0.90 7.21
CA PHE A 91 -4.26 -0.60 8.54
C PHE A 91 -3.35 0.37 9.29
N ALA A 92 -3.93 1.24 10.11
CA ALA A 92 -3.18 2.16 10.96
C ALA A 92 -2.33 1.41 12.00
N ALA A 93 -1.00 1.63 12.02
CA ALA A 93 -0.09 1.02 13.00
C ALA A 93 -0.14 1.70 14.38
N LYS A 94 -0.60 2.96 14.41
CA LYS A 94 -0.83 3.81 15.58
C LYS A 94 -1.99 4.76 15.29
N THR A 95 -2.41 5.55 16.28
CA THR A 95 -3.40 6.61 16.02
C THR A 95 -2.79 7.64 15.06
N LEU A 96 -3.51 7.95 13.99
CA LEU A 96 -3.11 8.92 12.97
C LEU A 96 -3.96 10.18 13.13
N PRO A 97 -3.36 11.37 13.32
CA PRO A 97 -4.10 12.62 13.43
C PRO A 97 -4.85 12.98 12.14
N ALA A 98 -5.99 13.66 12.26
CA ALA A 98 -6.71 14.23 11.14
C ALA A 98 -5.80 15.09 10.26
N ARG A 99 -5.99 15.03 8.93
CA ARG A 99 -5.23 15.80 7.93
C ARG A 99 -3.71 15.58 7.95
N SER A 100 -3.23 14.52 8.59
CA SER A 100 -1.81 14.19 8.58
C SER A 100 -1.42 13.37 7.35
N PHE A 101 -0.19 13.58 6.88
CA PHE A 101 0.41 12.78 5.82
C PHE A 101 0.72 11.35 6.30
N ILE A 102 0.51 10.35 5.44
CA ILE A 102 0.77 8.94 5.74
C ILE A 102 1.98 8.42 4.96
N LEU A 103 1.90 8.45 3.62
CA LEU A 103 2.93 7.99 2.69
C LEU A 103 2.63 8.50 1.28
N ASP A 104 3.65 8.50 0.41
CA ASP A 104 3.44 8.70 -1.03
C ASP A 104 2.97 7.37 -1.66
N TYR A 105 2.01 7.42 -2.56
CA TYR A 105 1.63 6.30 -3.41
C TYR A 105 2.66 6.14 -4.52
N LEU A 106 3.37 5.02 -4.51
CA LEU A 106 4.42 4.73 -5.49
C LEU A 106 3.95 3.66 -6.48
N GLY A 107 4.31 3.87 -7.74
CA GLY A 107 4.02 2.95 -8.84
C GLY A 107 4.89 3.26 -10.06
N TYR A 108 4.44 2.76 -11.20
CA TYR A 108 4.94 3.10 -12.52
C TYR A 108 4.28 4.39 -13.01
N VAL A 109 5.06 5.42 -13.26
CA VAL A 109 4.59 6.72 -13.73
C VAL A 109 4.62 6.71 -15.26
N HIS A 110 3.47 6.86 -15.89
CA HIS A 110 3.31 6.72 -17.33
C HIS A 110 2.46 7.85 -17.91
N ASP A 111 2.52 7.99 -19.24
CA ASP A 111 1.56 8.75 -20.04
C ASP A 111 0.54 7.80 -20.69
N ASP A 112 -0.32 8.33 -21.56
CA ASP A 112 -1.33 7.55 -22.29
C ASP A 112 -0.71 6.50 -23.26
N ASN A 113 0.57 6.65 -23.67
CA ASN A 113 1.22 5.71 -24.58
C ASN A 113 1.68 4.41 -23.89
N ASP A 114 1.72 4.40 -22.56
CA ASP A 114 2.17 3.27 -21.73
C ASP A 114 1.17 2.99 -20.59
N LEU A 115 -0.10 3.35 -20.84
CA LEU A 115 -1.25 3.07 -19.98
C LEU A 115 -1.64 1.59 -20.05
N ASP A 116 -1.86 0.97 -18.90
CA ASP A 116 -2.49 -0.34 -18.79
C ASP A 116 -3.98 -0.17 -18.48
N GLU A 117 -4.82 -0.21 -19.51
CA GLU A 117 -6.28 -0.05 -19.39
C GLU A 117 -6.95 -1.12 -18.50
N SER A 118 -6.25 -2.22 -18.21
CA SER A 118 -6.74 -3.28 -17.32
C SER A 118 -6.26 -3.16 -15.88
N SER A 119 -5.59 -2.05 -15.52
CA SER A 119 -5.12 -1.80 -14.17
C SER A 119 -6.19 -1.18 -13.28
N ASP A 120 -6.42 -1.82 -12.14
CA ASP A 120 -7.25 -1.30 -11.05
C ASP A 120 -6.46 -0.44 -10.05
N TYR A 121 -5.18 -0.23 -10.34
CA TYR A 121 -4.20 0.42 -9.46
C TYR A 121 -3.63 1.70 -10.06
N ASP A 122 -4.23 2.22 -11.14
CA ASP A 122 -3.79 3.47 -11.75
C ASP A 122 -4.51 4.68 -11.16
N LEU A 123 -3.72 5.64 -10.68
CA LEU A 123 -4.18 6.91 -10.16
C LEU A 123 -3.70 8.06 -11.05
N CYS A 124 -4.63 8.92 -11.46
CA CYS A 124 -4.30 10.17 -12.14
C CYS A 124 -3.42 11.06 -11.24
N LEU A 125 -2.20 11.35 -11.68
CA LEU A 125 -1.27 12.29 -11.02
C LEU A 125 -1.50 13.72 -11.51
N ASP A 126 -1.60 13.88 -12.83
CA ASP A 126 -1.85 15.16 -13.48
C ASP A 126 -2.75 14.92 -14.70
N LYS A 127 -3.93 15.55 -14.67
CA LYS A 127 -4.95 15.37 -15.70
C LYS A 127 -4.64 16.13 -16.98
N GLU A 128 -4.01 17.30 -16.88
CA GLU A 128 -3.71 18.15 -18.03
C GLU A 128 -2.56 17.59 -18.85
N LEU A 129 -1.60 16.97 -18.16
CA LEU A 129 -0.44 16.31 -18.77
C LEU A 129 -0.67 14.83 -19.06
N HIS A 130 -1.84 14.28 -18.73
CA HIS A 130 -2.18 12.86 -18.93
C HIS A 130 -1.17 11.91 -18.27
N VAL A 131 -0.81 12.20 -17.00
CA VAL A 131 0.16 11.41 -16.25
C VAL A 131 -0.53 10.59 -15.16
N GLY A 132 -0.31 9.27 -15.20
CA GLY A 132 -0.80 8.28 -14.22
C GLY A 132 0.28 7.73 -13.30
N VAL A 133 -0.13 7.01 -12.27
CA VAL A 133 0.73 6.23 -11.36
C VAL A 133 0.08 4.87 -11.15
N ASP A 134 0.58 3.86 -11.87
CA ASP A 134 0.05 2.50 -11.81
C ASP A 134 0.83 1.64 -10.81
N ALA A 135 0.14 1.13 -9.78
CA ALA A 135 0.71 0.20 -8.81
C ALA A 135 0.35 -1.28 -9.01
N ARG A 136 -0.07 -1.70 -10.22
CA ARG A 136 -0.51 -3.08 -10.50
C ARG A 136 0.57 -4.11 -10.23
N SER A 137 1.74 -3.95 -10.85
CA SER A 137 2.87 -4.90 -10.80
C SER A 137 4.00 -4.47 -9.87
N MET A 138 4.00 -3.22 -9.42
CA MET A 138 5.02 -2.64 -8.56
C MET A 138 4.44 -1.52 -7.70
N GLY A 139 4.99 -1.26 -6.53
CA GLY A 139 4.53 -0.15 -5.72
C GLY A 139 4.99 -0.23 -4.27
N ASN A 140 4.32 0.51 -3.39
CA ASN A 140 4.54 0.44 -1.95
C ASN A 140 3.24 0.15 -1.20
N GLU A 141 3.20 0.35 0.12
CA GLU A 141 2.06 0.00 0.97
C GLU A 141 0.75 0.68 0.55
N GLY A 142 0.82 1.84 -0.11
CA GLY A 142 -0.35 2.59 -0.58
C GLY A 142 -1.25 1.79 -1.53
N ARG A 143 -0.70 0.81 -2.26
CA ARG A 143 -1.49 -0.05 -3.16
C ARG A 143 -2.46 -0.99 -2.44
N MET A 144 -2.37 -1.11 -1.11
CA MET A 144 -3.23 -1.99 -0.31
C MET A 144 -4.46 -1.26 0.27
N VAL A 145 -4.69 -0.01 -0.12
CA VAL A 145 -5.82 0.79 0.34
C VAL A 145 -7.09 0.37 -0.42
N ASN A 146 -8.11 -0.04 0.33
CA ASN A 146 -9.40 -0.46 -0.23
C ASN A 146 -10.39 0.70 -0.35
N ASP A 147 -11.47 0.50 -1.11
CA ASP A 147 -12.65 1.38 -1.07
C ASP A 147 -13.42 1.16 0.24
N TYR A 148 -14.00 2.22 0.78
CA TYR A 148 -14.74 2.16 2.04
C TYR A 148 -16.13 1.49 1.92
N ARG A 149 -16.72 1.43 0.72
CA ARG A 149 -18.11 0.99 0.54
C ARG A 149 -18.24 -0.49 0.87
N GLY A 150 -19.16 -0.81 1.79
CA GLY A 150 -19.40 -2.17 2.25
C GLY A 150 -18.44 -2.64 3.34
N VAL A 151 -17.40 -1.87 3.69
CA VAL A 151 -16.49 -2.21 4.79
C VAL A 151 -17.22 -2.07 6.14
N PRO A 152 -17.29 -3.13 6.96
CA PRO A 152 -17.98 -3.08 8.25
C PRO A 152 -17.45 -1.95 9.14
N GLY A 153 -18.36 -1.10 9.63
CA GLY A 153 -18.02 0.02 10.51
C GLY A 153 -17.54 1.30 9.80
N LEU A 154 -17.38 1.30 8.48
CA LEU A 154 -17.10 2.50 7.70
C LEU A 154 -18.32 2.98 6.93
N VAL A 155 -18.71 4.23 7.16
CA VAL A 155 -19.79 4.92 6.41
C VAL A 155 -19.25 5.91 5.39
N ARG A 156 -17.94 6.17 5.41
CA ARG A 156 -17.20 7.07 4.53
C ARG A 156 -15.72 6.73 4.54
N ALA A 157 -15.01 7.18 3.50
CA ALA A 157 -13.55 7.15 3.46
C ALA A 157 -12.94 7.87 4.67
N ASN A 158 -11.85 7.34 5.20
CA ASN A 158 -11.11 7.91 6.33
C ASN A 158 -9.70 8.39 5.93
N VAL A 159 -9.28 8.10 4.70
CA VAL A 159 -8.08 8.63 4.05
C VAL A 159 -8.43 9.09 2.63
N VAL A 160 -7.55 9.90 2.03
CA VAL A 160 -7.72 10.48 0.70
C VAL A 160 -6.40 10.51 -0.04
N PHE A 161 -6.46 10.34 -1.37
CA PHE A 161 -5.34 10.59 -2.27
C PHE A 161 -5.35 12.04 -2.72
N GLU A 162 -4.25 12.76 -2.49
CA GLU A 162 -4.08 14.15 -2.91
C GLU A 162 -2.63 14.37 -3.38
N THR A 163 -2.47 15.15 -4.45
CA THR A 163 -1.17 15.54 -4.97
C THR A 163 -0.43 16.43 -3.98
N ARG A 164 0.87 16.24 -3.84
CA ARG A 164 1.76 17.07 -3.03
C ARG A 164 3.09 17.32 -3.73
N ARG A 165 3.78 18.40 -3.37
CA ARG A 165 5.17 18.64 -3.79
C ARG A 165 6.16 18.24 -2.69
N ILE A 166 7.24 17.55 -3.07
CA ILE A 166 8.35 17.14 -2.19
C ILE A 166 9.60 17.91 -2.62
N GLY A 167 10.26 18.61 -1.69
CA GLY A 167 11.50 19.34 -1.96
C GLY A 167 11.43 20.87 -1.89
N GLY A 168 10.28 21.43 -1.53
CA GLY A 168 10.06 22.88 -1.37
C GLY A 168 8.88 23.40 -2.19
N ASP A 169 8.45 24.64 -1.91
CA ASP A 169 7.36 25.28 -2.64
C ASP A 169 7.83 25.67 -4.06
N ASN A 170 6.96 25.45 -5.06
CA ASN A 170 7.14 25.72 -6.50
C ASN A 170 8.22 24.94 -7.29
N GLU A 171 9.18 24.27 -6.65
CA GLU A 171 10.22 23.49 -7.37
C GLU A 171 10.23 21.99 -7.06
N GLY A 172 9.43 21.53 -6.09
CA GLY A 172 9.42 20.13 -5.66
C GLY A 172 8.75 19.15 -6.61
N GLU A 173 9.21 17.90 -6.59
CA GLU A 173 8.63 16.74 -7.29
C GLU A 173 7.16 16.56 -6.89
N VAL A 174 6.26 16.52 -7.88
CA VAL A 174 4.85 16.21 -7.66
C VAL A 174 4.68 14.72 -7.42
N ARG A 175 4.02 14.36 -6.32
CA ARG A 175 3.72 12.98 -5.95
C ARG A 175 2.26 12.84 -5.56
N MET A 176 1.71 11.65 -5.76
CA MET A 176 0.43 11.27 -5.18
C MET A 176 0.63 10.90 -3.71
N GLY A 177 0.01 11.63 -2.78
CA GLY A 177 0.11 11.39 -1.35
C GLY A 177 -1.15 10.76 -0.78
N LEU A 178 -1.01 9.86 0.19
CA LEU A 178 -2.12 9.37 1.02
C LEU A 178 -2.18 10.18 2.32
N TRP A 179 -3.33 10.76 2.60
CA TRP A 179 -3.57 11.64 3.75
C TRP A 179 -4.72 11.15 4.61
N VAL A 180 -4.64 11.38 5.91
CA VAL A 180 -5.78 11.17 6.81
C VAL A 180 -6.85 12.20 6.48
N GLY A 181 -8.11 11.76 6.45
CA GLY A 181 -9.25 12.64 6.26
C GLY A 181 -9.51 13.59 7.43
N SER A 182 -10.74 14.08 7.53
CA SER A 182 -11.14 15.11 8.50
C SER A 182 -11.16 14.68 9.98
N ARG A 183 -10.94 13.41 10.29
CA ARG A 183 -10.96 12.87 11.66
C ARG A 183 -9.79 11.93 11.88
N ASP A 184 -9.33 11.87 13.14
CA ASP A 184 -8.31 10.92 13.56
C ASP A 184 -8.71 9.48 13.25
N VAL A 185 -7.72 8.67 12.86
CA VAL A 185 -7.87 7.24 12.66
C VAL A 185 -7.20 6.51 13.82
N LYS A 186 -7.96 5.71 14.57
CA LYS A 186 -7.42 4.94 15.69
C LYS A 186 -6.50 3.82 15.18
N LYS A 187 -5.53 3.42 16.00
CA LYS A 187 -4.69 2.24 15.75
C LYS A 187 -5.55 1.01 15.41
N GLY A 188 -5.15 0.27 14.38
CA GLY A 188 -5.76 -0.98 13.96
C GLY A 188 -6.99 -0.84 13.07
N VAL A 189 -7.46 0.40 12.82
CA VAL A 189 -8.54 0.69 11.86
C VAL A 189 -7.99 0.59 10.43
N GLU A 190 -8.79 0.02 9.52
CA GLU A 190 -8.48 -0.05 8.10
C GLU A 190 -8.52 1.34 7.46
N LEU A 191 -7.56 1.62 6.58
CA LEU A 191 -7.47 2.84 5.81
C LEU A 191 -8.17 2.61 4.47
N CYS A 192 -9.26 3.32 4.26
CA CYS A 192 -10.06 3.21 3.05
C CYS A 192 -10.28 4.59 2.41
N VAL A 193 -10.15 4.63 1.08
CA VAL A 193 -10.47 5.80 0.24
C VAL A 193 -11.86 5.63 -0.39
N SER A 194 -12.26 6.60 -1.20
CA SER A 194 -13.30 6.41 -2.21
C SER A 194 -12.63 6.33 -3.57
N TYR A 195 -12.71 5.19 -4.25
CA TYR A 195 -12.20 5.01 -5.62
C TYR A 195 -12.92 5.90 -6.65
N GLY A 196 -14.10 6.42 -6.29
CA GLY A 196 -14.85 7.35 -7.12
C GLY A 196 -15.91 6.67 -7.98
N LYS A 197 -16.78 7.47 -8.59
CA LYS A 197 -17.96 6.96 -9.29
C LYS A 197 -17.63 6.26 -10.61
N GLY A 198 -16.56 6.66 -11.30
CA GLY A 198 -16.14 6.05 -12.58
C GLY A 198 -15.76 4.59 -12.42
N PHE A 199 -14.82 4.32 -11.50
CA PHE A 199 -14.35 2.99 -11.13
C PHE A 199 -15.48 1.97 -10.87
N TRP A 200 -16.54 2.40 -10.19
CA TRP A 200 -17.67 1.54 -9.85
C TRP A 200 -18.67 1.36 -11.00
N LYS A 201 -18.83 2.36 -11.88
CA LYS A 201 -19.79 2.27 -13.00
C LYS A 201 -19.41 1.20 -14.00
N GLU A 202 -18.12 1.09 -14.31
CA GLU A 202 -17.58 0.08 -15.22
C GLU A 202 -17.87 -1.35 -14.73
N ARG A 203 -17.78 -1.57 -13.41
CA ARG A 203 -18.02 -2.87 -12.77
C ARG A 203 -19.48 -3.21 -12.53
N VAL A 204 -20.35 -2.21 -12.43
CA VAL A 204 -21.81 -2.44 -12.35
C VAL A 204 -22.38 -2.75 -13.74
N GLY A 205 -21.82 -2.15 -14.80
CA GLY A 205 -22.21 -2.44 -16.19
C GLY A 205 -21.93 -3.88 -16.63
N GLU A 206 -20.88 -4.52 -16.11
CA GLU A 206 -20.57 -5.93 -16.39
C GLU A 206 -21.58 -6.91 -15.78
N VAL A 207 -22.28 -6.54 -14.70
CA VAL A 207 -23.26 -7.42 -14.03
C VAL A 207 -24.59 -7.49 -14.80
N GLU A 208 -24.97 -6.44 -15.52
CA GLU A 208 -26.19 -6.43 -16.33
C GLU A 208 -26.07 -7.28 -17.61
N ASP A 209 -24.88 -7.35 -18.23
CA ASP A 209 -24.69 -8.06 -19.50
C ASP A 209 -24.62 -9.61 -19.36
N LEU A 210 -24.29 -10.12 -18.17
CA LEU A 210 -24.39 -11.55 -17.86
C LEU A 210 -25.82 -12.01 -17.53
N SER A 211 -26.72 -11.08 -17.17
CA SER A 211 -28.11 -11.40 -16.83
C SER A 211 -29.02 -11.54 -18.07
N LEU A 212 -28.63 -10.96 -19.20
CA LEU A 212 -29.40 -11.02 -20.45
C LEU A 212 -29.18 -12.29 -21.28
N ASN A 213 -28.12 -13.05 -21.00
CA ASN A 213 -27.82 -14.31 -21.71
C ASN A 213 -28.52 -15.56 -21.13
N TYR A 214 -29.26 -15.44 -20.01
CA TYR A 214 -30.00 -16.57 -19.43
C TYR A 214 -31.49 -16.59 -19.77
N SER A 215 -32.00 -15.61 -20.54
CA SER A 215 -33.44 -15.48 -20.84
C SER A 215 -33.82 -15.82 -22.30
N LYS A 216 -32.96 -16.53 -23.03
CA LYS A 216 -33.32 -17.13 -24.33
C LYS A 216 -33.12 -18.65 -24.30
N ARG A 217 -34.09 -19.36 -23.75
CA ARG A 217 -34.47 -20.72 -24.16
C ARG A 217 -35.98 -20.82 -24.20
#